data_AF-A0A6C2UIX9-F1
#
_entry.id   AF-A0A6C2UIX9-F1
#
_cell.length_a   1.000
_cell.length_b   1.000
_cell.length_c   1.000
_cell.angle_alpha   90.00
_cell.angle_beta   90.00
_cell.angle_gamma   90.00
#
_symmetry.space_group_name_H-M   'P 1'
#
loop_
_entity.id
_entity.type
_entity.pdbx_description
1 polymer ?
#
loop_
_entity_poly.entity_id
_entity_poly.type
_entity_poly.pdbx_seq_one_letter_code
_entity_poly.pdbx_strand_id
1 'polypeptide(L)'
;MNQAAAADRIETALISLENAIGEPVFDEWALVEKNEGGWKLVEYGGSRKDDFLADFNDDIAALRGTLDPANTGIGDFAFSHEGHGTGFDAHMCVGENLFVLFNNTAKSTGEITSNPKWTSAQIHFTELLEAFIADPIS
;
A
#
# COMPACT_ATOMS: atom_id res chain seq x y z
N MET A 1 -10.59 4.35 12.70
CA MET A 1 -9.41 5.09 13.19
C MET A 1 -9.26 6.42 12.47
N ASN A 2 -8.45 7.37 12.98
CA ASN A 2 -8.13 8.61 12.25
C ASN A 2 -6.87 8.43 11.37
N GLN A 3 -6.61 9.39 10.47
CA GLN A 3 -5.51 9.32 9.49
C GLN A 3 -4.13 9.17 10.15
N ALA A 4 -3.83 9.96 11.18
CA ALA A 4 -2.55 9.89 11.88
C ALA A 4 -2.31 8.51 12.53
N ALA A 5 -3.34 7.94 13.17
CA ALA A 5 -3.24 6.60 13.74
C ALA A 5 -3.08 5.51 12.67
N ALA A 6 -3.66 5.72 11.48
CA ALA A 6 -3.46 4.83 10.34
C ALA A 6 -2.02 4.89 9.83
N ALA A 7 -1.47 6.09 9.65
CA ALA A 7 -0.08 6.30 9.26
C ALA A 7 0.88 5.60 10.24
N ASP A 8 0.71 5.82 11.54
CA ASP A 8 1.54 5.17 12.58
C ASP A 8 1.47 3.64 12.51
N ARG A 9 0.28 3.07 12.25
CA ARG A 9 0.10 1.61 12.10
C ARG A 9 0.77 1.09 10.84
N ILE A 10 0.64 1.80 9.73
CA ILE A 10 1.29 1.46 8.46
C ILE A 10 2.80 1.43 8.66
N GLU A 11 3.39 2.51 9.19
CA GLU A 11 4.83 2.59 9.42
C GLU A 11 5.33 1.49 10.37
N THR A 12 4.59 1.23 11.45
CA THR A 12 4.93 0.15 12.41
C THR A 12 4.93 -1.23 11.73
N ALA A 13 3.95 -1.50 10.86
CA ALA A 13 3.87 -2.75 10.12
C ALA A 13 5.02 -2.88 9.11
N LEU A 14 5.36 -1.81 8.39
CA LEU A 14 6.49 -1.79 7.45
C LEU A 14 7.83 -2.03 8.16
N ILE A 15 8.04 -1.43 9.33
CA ILE A 15 9.24 -1.67 10.16
C ILE A 15 9.29 -3.12 10.64
N SER A 16 8.17 -3.67 11.11
CA SER A 16 8.10 -5.07 11.58
C SER A 16 8.41 -6.05 10.46
N LEU A 17 7.88 -5.77 9.27
CA LEU A 17 8.12 -6.52 8.05
C LEU A 17 9.58 -6.42 7.58
N GLU A 18 10.16 -5.22 7.57
CA GLU A 18 11.58 -5.00 7.26
C GLU A 18 12.45 -5.81 8.23
N ASN A 19 12.17 -5.79 9.52
CA ASN A 19 12.92 -6.56 10.51
C ASN A 19 12.80 -8.08 10.30
N ALA A 20 11.61 -8.56 9.91
CA ALA A 20 11.38 -9.98 9.64
C ALA A 20 12.15 -10.46 8.39
N ILE A 21 12.11 -9.68 7.31
CA ILE A 21 12.82 -10.00 6.06
C ILE A 21 14.33 -9.77 6.21
N GLY A 22 14.72 -8.71 6.91
CA GLY A 22 16.09 -8.20 7.06
C GLY A 22 16.44 -7.09 6.06
N GLU A 23 15.45 -6.57 5.34
CA GLU A 23 15.58 -5.49 4.36
C GLU A 23 14.21 -4.86 4.07
N PRO A 24 14.15 -3.59 3.61
CA PRO A 24 12.89 -2.93 3.28
C PRO A 24 12.11 -3.67 2.20
N VAL A 25 10.86 -4.02 2.52
CA VAL A 25 9.92 -4.61 1.56
C VAL A 25 9.13 -3.53 0.82
N PHE A 26 8.67 -2.51 1.53
CA PHE A 26 8.09 -1.30 0.94
C PHE A 26 8.76 -0.11 1.60
N ASP A 27 9.40 0.72 0.80
CA ASP A 27 10.06 1.95 1.23
C ASP A 27 9.17 3.18 0.99
N GLU A 28 8.03 2.99 0.33
CA GLU A 28 7.04 4.02 0.04
C GLU A 28 5.61 3.50 0.24
N TRP A 29 4.75 4.39 0.76
CA TRP A 29 3.31 4.18 0.83
C TRP A 29 2.54 5.48 0.58
N ALA A 30 1.35 5.35 0.00
CA ALA A 30 0.45 6.46 -0.27
C ALA A 30 -0.97 6.08 0.16
N LEU A 31 -1.55 6.86 1.07
CA LEU A 31 -2.98 6.79 1.39
C LEU A 31 -3.74 7.64 0.39
N VAL A 32 -4.66 7.02 -0.34
CA VAL A 32 -5.45 7.66 -1.39
C VAL A 32 -6.93 7.46 -1.15
N GLU A 33 -7.72 8.44 -1.56
CA GLU A 33 -9.18 8.41 -1.50
C GLU A 33 -9.75 8.43 -2.91
N LYS A 34 -10.71 7.56 -3.21
CA LYS A 34 -11.49 7.59 -4.45
C LYS A 34 -12.78 8.37 -4.24
N ASN A 35 -13.03 9.36 -5.09
CA ASN A 35 -14.27 10.12 -5.15
C ASN A 35 -14.80 10.19 -6.59
N GLU A 36 -15.94 10.85 -6.80
CA GLU A 36 -16.55 11.02 -8.13
C GLU A 36 -15.61 11.72 -9.13
N GLY A 37 -14.71 12.58 -8.66
CA GLY A 37 -13.72 13.31 -9.47
C GLY A 37 -12.45 12.51 -9.78
N GLY A 38 -12.25 11.34 -9.16
CA GLY A 38 -11.06 10.52 -9.33
C GLY A 38 -10.40 10.17 -8.01
N TRP A 39 -9.09 9.96 -8.04
CA TRP A 39 -8.31 9.64 -6.85
C TRP A 39 -7.59 10.88 -6.33
N LYS A 40 -7.46 10.96 -5.02
CA LYS A 40 -6.79 12.05 -4.33
C LYS A 40 -5.80 11.47 -3.33
N LEU A 41 -4.59 12.03 -3.30
CA LEU A 41 -3.63 11.74 -2.23
C LEU A 41 -4.10 12.38 -0.92
N VAL A 42 -4.22 11.55 0.11
CA VAL A 42 -4.55 11.95 1.49
C VAL A 42 -3.26 12.12 2.28
N GLU A 43 -2.40 11.10 2.26
CA GLU A 43 -1.14 11.07 3.00
C GLU A 43 -0.09 10.25 2.25
N TYR A 44 1.18 10.53 2.51
CA TYR A 44 2.31 9.88 1.85
C TYR A 44 3.45 9.70 2.85
N GLY A 45 4.01 8.48 2.88
CA GLY A 45 5.24 8.17 3.60
C GLY A 45 6.27 7.60 2.64
N GLY A 46 7.44 8.23 2.57
CA GLY A 46 8.50 7.87 1.65
C GLY A 46 9.46 9.02 1.41
N SER A 47 10.55 8.76 0.66
CA SER A 47 11.61 9.75 0.42
C SER A 47 11.40 10.59 -0.85
N ARG A 48 10.54 10.17 -1.78
CA ARG A 48 10.38 10.78 -3.11
C ARG A 48 9.01 11.45 -3.31
N LYS A 49 8.51 12.17 -2.29
CA LYS A 49 7.16 12.76 -2.31
C LYS A 49 6.88 13.65 -3.53
N ASP A 50 7.84 14.48 -3.93
CA ASP A 50 7.66 15.42 -5.05
C ASP A 50 7.60 14.69 -6.40
N ASP A 51 8.47 13.69 -6.60
CA ASP A 51 8.45 12.84 -7.79
C ASP A 51 7.16 12.01 -7.85
N PHE A 52 6.77 11.44 -6.71
CA PHE A 52 5.51 10.70 -6.57
C PHE A 52 4.30 11.57 -6.95
N LEU A 53 4.25 12.82 -6.50
CA LEU A 53 3.16 13.74 -6.84
C LEU A 53 3.14 14.12 -8.33
N ALA A 54 4.30 14.19 -8.98
CA ALA A 54 4.41 14.48 -10.40
C ALA A 54 3.82 13.34 -11.25
N ASP A 55 4.09 12.09 -10.86
CA ASP A 55 3.67 10.89 -11.58
C ASP A 55 2.31 10.34 -11.12
N PHE A 56 1.79 10.81 -9.97
CA PHE A 56 0.60 10.30 -9.30
C PHE A 56 -0.60 10.10 -10.23
N ASN A 57 -0.91 11.09 -11.07
CA ASN A 57 -2.07 11.02 -11.95
C ASN A 57 -1.93 9.92 -13.01
N ASP A 58 -0.72 9.70 -13.51
CA ASP A 58 -0.42 8.71 -14.54
C ASP A 58 -0.42 7.30 -13.92
N ASP A 59 0.21 7.13 -12.76
CA ASP A 59 0.26 5.84 -12.04
C ASP A 59 -1.13 5.40 -11.55
N ILE A 60 -1.93 6.34 -11.04
CA ILE A 60 -3.33 6.08 -10.66
C ILE A 60 -4.20 5.79 -11.88
N ALA A 61 -3.96 6.43 -13.02
CA ALA A 61 -4.73 6.17 -14.23
C ALA A 61 -4.56 4.72 -14.70
N ALA A 62 -3.35 4.16 -14.54
CA ALA A 62 -3.09 2.74 -14.77
C ALA A 62 -3.86 1.84 -13.78
N LEU A 63 -3.98 2.25 -12.51
CA LEU A 63 -4.73 1.52 -11.48
C LEU A 63 -6.26 1.57 -11.66
N ARG A 64 -6.82 2.58 -12.36
CA ARG A 64 -8.28 2.71 -12.56
C ARG A 64 -8.93 1.49 -13.22
N GLY A 65 -8.17 0.71 -13.99
CA GLY A 65 -8.67 -0.51 -14.66
C GLY A 65 -8.58 -1.78 -13.82
N THR A 66 -7.79 -1.77 -12.74
CA THR A 66 -7.46 -2.97 -11.93
C THR A 66 -8.01 -2.90 -10.51
N LEU A 67 -8.12 -1.71 -9.93
CA LEU A 67 -8.77 -1.49 -8.63
C LEU A 67 -10.25 -1.16 -8.86
N ASP A 68 -11.12 -2.14 -8.61
CA ASP A 68 -12.56 -1.95 -8.53
C ASP A 68 -13.03 -1.86 -7.07
N PRO A 69 -13.18 -0.64 -6.50
CA PRO A 69 -13.70 -0.45 -5.15
C PRO A 69 -15.08 -1.07 -4.91
N ALA A 70 -15.90 -1.26 -5.95
CA ALA A 70 -17.19 -1.91 -5.80
C ALA A 70 -17.05 -3.42 -5.54
N ASN A 71 -15.89 -3.99 -5.84
CA ASN A 71 -15.56 -5.40 -5.67
C ASN A 71 -14.37 -5.62 -4.70
N THR A 72 -13.89 -4.58 -4.02
CA THR A 72 -12.79 -4.65 -3.05
C THR A 72 -13.33 -4.35 -1.65
N GLY A 73 -13.50 -5.38 -0.83
CA GLY A 73 -13.91 -5.25 0.57
C GLY A 73 -12.84 -4.59 1.43
N ILE A 74 -13.23 -4.05 2.59
CA ILE A 74 -12.27 -3.58 3.59
C ILE A 74 -11.43 -4.76 4.04
N GLY A 75 -10.11 -4.62 3.98
CA GLY A 75 -9.18 -5.71 4.20
C GLY A 75 -9.02 -6.68 3.03
N ASP A 76 -9.49 -6.35 1.83
CA ASP A 76 -8.98 -6.99 0.61
C ASP A 76 -7.61 -6.39 0.26
N PHE A 77 -6.73 -7.29 -0.17
CA PHE A 77 -5.35 -7.01 -0.49
C PHE A 77 -4.95 -7.75 -1.76
N ALA A 78 -4.22 -7.07 -2.64
CA ALA A 78 -3.61 -7.71 -3.80
C ALA A 78 -2.23 -7.12 -4.10
N PHE A 79 -1.30 -8.01 -4.44
CA PHE A 79 -0.08 -7.66 -5.14
C PHE A 79 -0.43 -7.33 -6.60
N SER A 80 0.04 -6.20 -7.09
CA SER A 80 0.01 -5.94 -8.52
C SER A 80 1.07 -6.85 -9.16
N HIS A 81 0.66 -7.71 -10.08
CA HIS A 81 1.57 -8.67 -10.73
C HIS A 81 2.39 -8.02 -11.88
N GLU A 82 2.18 -6.74 -12.14
CA GLU A 82 2.79 -6.00 -13.25
C GLU A 82 3.16 -4.57 -12.83
N GLY A 83 4.29 -4.41 -12.14
CA GLY A 83 4.90 -3.11 -11.88
C GLY A 83 6.42 -3.21 -11.90
N HIS A 84 7.05 -2.71 -12.97
CA HIS A 84 8.49 -2.49 -13.05
C HIS A 84 8.68 -0.96 -13.00
N GLY A 85 9.15 -0.39 -11.90
CA GLY A 85 9.19 1.07 -11.71
C GLY A 85 7.79 1.68 -11.47
N THR A 86 7.75 3.03 -11.34
CA THR A 86 6.70 4.02 -10.96
C THR A 86 5.27 3.59 -10.55
N GLY A 87 4.75 2.44 -10.97
CA GLY A 87 3.53 1.83 -10.44
C GLY A 87 3.70 1.20 -9.05
N PHE A 88 2.57 0.85 -8.43
CA PHE A 88 2.51 0.31 -7.07
C PHE A 88 2.60 -1.22 -7.05
N ASP A 89 3.36 -1.79 -6.12
CA ASP A 89 3.54 -3.23 -5.94
C ASP A 89 2.36 -3.90 -5.22
N ALA A 90 1.68 -3.17 -4.33
CA ALA A 90 0.55 -3.71 -3.60
C ALA A 90 -0.45 -2.63 -3.18
N HIS A 91 -1.67 -3.05 -2.88
CA HIS A 91 -2.68 -2.16 -2.32
C HIS A 91 -3.55 -2.84 -1.27
N MET A 92 -4.11 -2.05 -0.37
CA MET A 92 -5.00 -2.47 0.71
C MET A 92 -6.18 -1.51 0.84
N CYS A 93 -7.41 -2.02 0.92
CA CYS A 93 -8.59 -1.22 1.25
C CYS A 93 -8.67 -1.02 2.77
N VAL A 94 -8.59 0.23 3.23
CA VAL A 94 -8.46 0.60 4.66
C VAL A 94 -9.67 1.37 5.21
N GLY A 95 -10.64 1.68 4.36
CA GLY A 95 -11.87 2.39 4.71
C GLY A 95 -12.78 2.55 3.50
N GLU A 96 -13.91 3.24 3.69
CA GLU A 96 -14.84 3.50 2.59
C GLU A 96 -14.17 4.39 1.54
N ASN A 97 -13.92 3.83 0.36
CA ASN A 97 -13.18 4.47 -0.74
C ASN A 97 -11.71 4.87 -0.41
N LEU A 98 -11.14 4.39 0.69
CA LEU A 98 -9.78 4.68 1.11
C LEU A 98 -8.87 3.48 0.90
N PHE A 99 -7.73 3.71 0.27
CA PHE A 99 -6.77 2.68 -0.08
C PHE A 99 -5.36 3.11 0.29
N VAL A 100 -4.57 2.18 0.80
CA VAL A 100 -3.12 2.35 0.93
C VAL A 100 -2.46 1.64 -0.23
N LEU A 101 -1.64 2.36 -0.96
CA LEU A 101 -0.82 1.83 -2.03
C LEU A 101 0.62 1.73 -1.53
N PHE A 102 1.26 0.60 -1.77
CA PHE A 102 2.62 0.30 -1.35
C PHE A 102 3.52 0.14 -2.56
N ASN A 103 4.76 0.59 -2.44
CA ASN A 103 5.75 0.50 -3.49
C ASN A 103 7.13 0.16 -2.91
N ASN A 104 7.93 -0.55 -3.70
CA ASN A 104 9.36 -0.74 -3.48
C ASN A 104 10.14 -0.10 -4.63
N THR A 105 10.92 0.94 -4.32
CA THR A 105 11.66 1.67 -5.37
C THR A 105 12.89 0.94 -5.89
N ALA A 106 13.33 -0.10 -5.20
CA ALA A 106 14.59 -0.79 -5.46
C ALA A 106 14.42 -2.23 -5.99
N LYS A 107 13.29 -2.89 -5.70
CA LYS A 107 13.05 -4.31 -5.98
C LYS A 107 11.66 -4.55 -6.54
N SER A 108 11.54 -5.53 -7.42
CA SER A 108 10.25 -6.03 -7.87
C SER A 108 9.57 -6.90 -6.80
N THR A 109 8.24 -7.02 -6.88
CA THR A 109 7.46 -8.02 -6.12
C THR A 109 8.03 -9.44 -6.27
N GLY A 110 8.55 -9.81 -7.45
CA GLY A 110 9.18 -11.12 -7.67
C GLY A 110 10.46 -11.31 -6.84
N GLU A 111 11.29 -10.28 -6.74
CA GLU A 111 12.50 -10.30 -5.91
C GLU A 111 12.17 -10.34 -4.42
N ILE A 112 11.17 -9.56 -3.98
CA ILE A 112 10.69 -9.56 -2.59
C ILE A 112 10.17 -10.94 -2.19
N THR A 113 9.28 -11.51 -3.00
CA THR A 113 8.60 -12.79 -2.71
C THR A 113 9.53 -14.00 -2.83
N SER A 114 10.69 -13.85 -3.49
CA SER A 114 11.73 -14.88 -3.57
C SER A 114 12.51 -15.07 -2.26
N ASN A 115 12.41 -14.12 -1.31
CA ASN A 115 13.09 -14.22 -0.03
C ASN A 115 12.50 -15.40 0.78
N PRO A 116 13.32 -16.33 1.29
CA PRO A 116 12.82 -17.50 2.03
C PRO A 116 12.05 -17.15 3.31
N LYS A 117 12.22 -15.94 3.85
CA LYS A 117 11.48 -15.44 5.01
C LYS A 117 10.14 -14.81 4.65
N TRP A 118 9.84 -14.64 3.36
CA TRP A 118 8.64 -13.99 2.86
C TRP A 118 7.37 -14.58 3.46
N THR A 119 7.21 -15.89 3.40
CA THR A 119 6.02 -16.59 3.91
C THR A 119 5.75 -16.31 5.39
N SER A 120 6.79 -16.24 6.22
CA SER A 120 6.62 -15.91 7.65
C SER A 120 6.35 -14.42 7.88
N ALA A 121 6.92 -13.54 7.05
CA ALA A 121 6.80 -12.10 7.22
C ALA A 121 5.43 -11.57 6.79
N GLN A 122 4.69 -12.32 5.96
CA GLN A 122 3.30 -12.03 5.58
C GLN A 122 2.37 -11.83 6.78
N ILE A 123 2.70 -12.39 7.96
CA ILE A 123 1.92 -12.19 9.19
C ILE A 123 1.78 -10.71 9.56
N HIS A 124 2.82 -9.89 9.36
CA HIS A 124 2.78 -8.47 9.70
C HIS A 124 1.82 -7.67 8.80
N PHE A 125 1.66 -8.10 7.55
CA PHE A 125 0.62 -7.54 6.68
C PHE A 125 -0.77 -7.98 7.10
N THR A 126 -0.93 -9.26 7.46
CA THR A 126 -2.20 -9.76 7.97
C THR A 126 -2.62 -9.02 9.24
N GLU A 127 -1.69 -8.77 10.17
CA GLU A 127 -1.94 -7.99 11.39
C GLU A 127 -2.38 -6.56 11.07
N LEU A 128 -1.73 -5.89 10.10
CA LEU A 128 -2.13 -4.56 9.63
C LEU A 128 -3.54 -4.58 9.03
N LEU A 129 -3.84 -5.58 8.23
CA LEU A 129 -5.12 -5.78 7.56
C LEU A 129 -6.24 -6.02 8.58
N GLU A 130 -6.02 -6.90 9.56
CA GLU A 130 -6.95 -7.12 10.67
C GLU A 130 -7.19 -5.84 11.48
N ALA A 131 -6.17 -5.01 11.67
CA ALA A 131 -6.29 -3.74 12.37
C ALA A 131 -7.20 -2.73 11.62
N PHE A 132 -7.18 -2.73 10.29
CA PHE A 132 -8.08 -1.92 9.46
C PHE A 132 -9.49 -2.51 9.34
N ILE A 133 -9.64 -3.84 9.34
CA ILE A 133 -10.94 -4.49 9.42
C ILE A 133 -11.63 -4.15 10.74
N ALA A 134 -10.89 -4.19 11.85
CA ALA A 134 -11.44 -3.92 13.18
C ALA A 134 -11.78 -2.44 13.42
N ASP A 135 -11.00 -1.52 12.84
CA ASP A 135 -11.14 -0.08 13.06
C ASP A 135 -10.83 0.73 11.78
N PRO A 136 -11.67 0.64 10.73
CA PRO A 136 -11.40 1.26 9.44
C PRO A 136 -11.27 2.78 9.54
N ILE A 137 -10.56 3.39 8.59
CA ILE A 137 -10.41 4.85 8.54
C ILE A 137 -11.78 5.48 8.24
N SER A 138 -12.16 6.48 9.04
CA SER A 138 -13.45 7.19 8.96
C SER A 138 -13.27 8.69 9.11
#